data_AF-A0A1I7SIJ5-F1
#
_entry.id   AF-A0A1I7SIJ5-F1
#
_cell.length_a   1.000
_cell.length_b   1.000
_cell.length_c   1.000
_cell.angle_alpha   90.00
_cell.angle_beta   90.00
_cell.angle_gamma   90.00
#
_symmetry.space_group_name_H-M   'P 1'
#
loop_
_entity.id
_entity.type
_entity.pdbx_description
1 polymer ?
#
loop_
_entity_poly.entity_id
_entity_poly.type
_entity_poly.pdbx_seq_one_letter_code
_entity_poly.pdbx_strand_id
1 'polypeptide(L)'
;MLSRNQNLFTALIAGSVGAAGGYYFRGCQSSKSCHQKDIGLTGVDPAIQQKIEDAYKKLQAHPECKSLLKKHLTKDVVEKLKDRKTPMGATLYDVIRSGVYNLDAGVGVYAPDYDSYKVFAALFDPIIQEYHGFGPKDKQPPVDLGEGKTKEFPPLDPEGKYIISTR
;
A
#
# COMPACT_ATOMS: atom_id res chain seq x y z
N MET A 1 15.66 24.33 -51.50
CA MET A 1 16.73 23.72 -52.33
C MET A 1 17.83 23.26 -51.37
N LEU A 2 18.09 21.94 -51.31
CA LEU A 2 19.29 21.24 -50.76
C LEU A 2 19.56 21.38 -49.24
N SER A 3 19.50 20.35 -48.37
CA SER A 3 20.06 18.96 -48.31
C SER A 3 21.48 18.86 -47.70
N ARG A 4 21.64 17.83 -46.84
CA ARG A 4 22.85 17.19 -46.23
C ARG A 4 23.40 17.88 -44.97
N ASN A 5 23.45 17.29 -43.77
CA ASN A 5 23.91 15.96 -43.28
C ASN A 5 25.40 15.68 -43.57
N GLN A 6 26.25 15.65 -42.53
CA GLN A 6 27.14 14.51 -42.25
C GLN A 6 27.99 14.69 -40.97
N ASN A 7 27.98 13.62 -40.17
CA ASN A 7 28.87 13.33 -39.05
C ASN A 7 30.35 13.37 -39.47
N LEU A 8 31.22 13.93 -38.62
CA LEU A 8 32.64 13.58 -38.58
C LEU A 8 33.23 14.06 -37.25
N PHE A 9 33.53 13.15 -36.32
CA PHE A 9 34.71 13.20 -35.45
C PHE A 9 34.81 11.86 -34.72
N THR A 10 35.36 10.89 -35.45
CA THR A 10 35.98 9.69 -34.91
C THR A 10 37.27 10.11 -34.20
N ALA A 11 37.40 9.84 -32.91
CA ALA A 11 38.68 9.83 -32.21
C ALA A 11 38.91 8.43 -31.66
N LEU A 12 39.83 7.71 -32.32
CA LEU A 12 40.47 6.50 -31.82
C LEU A 12 41.34 6.86 -30.62
N ILE A 13 41.15 6.16 -29.49
CA ILE A 13 42.24 5.92 -28.53
C ILE A 13 42.32 4.41 -28.29
N ALA A 14 43.40 3.84 -28.82
CA ALA A 14 43.90 2.52 -28.44
C ALA A 14 44.74 2.66 -27.16
N GLY A 15 44.59 1.74 -26.21
CA GLY A 15 45.57 1.61 -25.13
C GLY A 15 45.07 0.96 -23.84
N SER A 16 45.55 -0.26 -23.61
CA SER A 16 45.73 -0.98 -22.34
C SER A 16 44.50 -1.53 -21.59
N VAL A 17 44.53 -2.86 -21.53
CA VAL A 17 43.73 -3.78 -20.71
C VAL A 17 43.97 -3.48 -19.23
N GLY A 18 42.90 -3.15 -18.51
CA GLY A 18 42.88 -3.01 -17.06
C GLY A 18 41.50 -3.41 -16.54
N ALA A 19 41.43 -4.54 -15.83
CA ALA A 19 40.21 -5.05 -15.22
C ALA A 19 39.75 -4.10 -14.10
N ALA A 20 38.64 -3.41 -14.31
CA ALA A 20 37.87 -2.76 -13.25
C ALA A 20 36.39 -2.91 -13.60
N GLY A 21 35.66 -3.61 -12.73
CA GLY A 21 34.26 -3.95 -12.91
C GLY A 21 33.40 -2.71 -13.17
N GLY A 22 32.93 -2.58 -14.41
CA GLY A 22 31.93 -1.59 -14.77
C GLY A 22 30.62 -1.94 -14.09
N TYR A 23 30.28 -1.22 -13.02
CA TYR A 23 28.90 -1.09 -12.58
C TYR A 23 28.12 -0.41 -13.71
N TYR A 24 27.55 -1.20 -14.59
CA TYR A 24 26.55 -0.71 -15.54
C TYR A 24 25.35 -0.21 -14.71
N PHE A 25 25.24 1.11 -14.58
CA PHE A 25 23.98 1.76 -14.25
C PHE A 25 22.97 1.37 -15.34
N ARG A 26 22.18 0.34 -15.06
CA ARG A 26 21.05 -0.04 -15.90
C ARG A 26 20.00 1.03 -15.72
N GLY A 27 19.94 1.96 -16.68
CA GLY A 27 18.91 2.99 -16.74
C GLY A 27 17.53 2.39 -16.51
N CYS A 28 16.77 3.01 -15.62
CA CYS A 28 15.37 2.67 -15.41
C CYS A 28 14.61 3.06 -16.69
N GLN A 29 14.43 2.08 -17.58
CA GLN A 29 13.51 2.24 -18.70
C GLN A 29 12.08 2.24 -18.16
N SER A 30 11.54 3.45 -18.01
CA SER A 30 10.12 3.71 -18.00
C SER A 30 9.53 3.20 -19.32
N SER A 31 8.96 1.99 -19.31
CA SER A 31 7.79 1.58 -20.10
C SER A 31 7.69 0.06 -20.14
N LYS A 32 6.93 -0.54 -19.22
CA LYS A 32 6.16 -1.77 -19.51
C LYS A 32 4.89 -1.70 -18.67
N SER A 33 3.75 -1.80 -19.36
CA SER A 33 2.42 -2.01 -18.81
C SER A 33 2.49 -2.88 -17.55
N CYS A 34 2.01 -2.35 -16.42
CA CYS A 34 1.97 -3.03 -15.13
C CYS A 34 0.98 -4.19 -15.21
N HIS A 35 1.40 -5.30 -15.82
CA HIS A 35 0.75 -6.58 -15.59
C HIS A 35 0.87 -6.90 -14.11
N GLN A 36 -0.28 -6.96 -13.44
CA GLN A 36 -0.47 -7.32 -12.05
C GLN A 36 0.10 -8.74 -11.83
N LYS A 37 1.38 -8.85 -11.48
CA LYS A 37 1.92 -10.13 -11.00
C LYS A 37 1.33 -10.36 -9.62
N ASP A 38 0.79 -11.56 -9.38
CA ASP A 38 0.42 -11.96 -8.03
C ASP A 38 1.70 -12.05 -7.19
N ILE A 39 1.89 -11.08 -6.29
CA ILE A 39 3.11 -10.94 -5.48
C ILE A 39 3.05 -11.70 -4.15
N GLY A 40 1.87 -12.20 -3.77
CA GLY A 40 1.71 -12.91 -2.51
C GLY A 40 2.17 -14.35 -2.63
N LEU A 41 3.01 -14.78 -1.70
CA LEU A 41 3.46 -16.16 -1.54
C LEU A 41 2.41 -16.98 -0.78
N THR A 42 2.54 -18.30 -0.83
CA THR A 42 1.75 -19.27 -0.04
C THR A 42 2.63 -20.04 0.96
N GLY A 43 2.02 -20.89 1.78
CA GLY A 43 2.76 -21.69 2.77
C GLY A 43 2.98 -20.91 4.06
N VAL A 44 1.88 -20.46 4.67
CA VAL A 44 1.86 -19.94 6.05
C VAL A 44 1.87 -21.13 7.00
N ASP A 45 2.62 -21.02 8.11
CA ASP A 45 2.69 -22.05 9.15
C ASP A 45 1.26 -22.44 9.62
N PRO A 46 0.90 -23.74 9.69
CA PRO A 46 -0.41 -24.19 10.17
C PRO A 46 -0.82 -23.62 11.53
N ALA A 47 0.14 -23.36 12.44
CA ALA A 47 -0.13 -22.72 13.72
C ALA A 47 -0.59 -21.26 13.58
N ILE A 48 -0.07 -20.54 12.58
CA ILE A 48 -0.54 -19.19 12.25
C ILE A 48 -1.91 -19.25 11.58
N GLN A 49 -2.15 -20.22 10.69
CA GLN A 49 -3.47 -20.43 10.10
C GLN A 49 -4.53 -20.67 11.17
N GLN A 50 -4.22 -21.51 12.18
CA GLN A 50 -5.11 -21.73 13.31
C GLN A 50 -5.38 -20.45 14.10
N LYS A 51 -4.35 -19.61 14.34
CA LYS A 51 -4.54 -18.30 15.01
C LYS A 51 -5.47 -17.37 14.22
N ILE A 52 -5.46 -17.42 12.89
CA ILE A 52 -6.37 -16.64 12.04
C ILE A 52 -7.81 -17.13 12.21
N GLU A 53 -8.03 -18.44 12.21
CA GLU A 53 -9.35 -19.02 12.42
C GLU A 53 -9.91 -18.68 13.82
N ASP A 54 -9.06 -18.76 14.85
CA ASP A 54 -9.45 -18.41 16.22
C ASP A 54 -9.71 -16.90 16.38
N ALA A 55 -8.92 -16.06 15.70
CA ALA A 55 -9.17 -14.63 15.62
C ALA A 55 -10.52 -14.31 14.97
N TYR A 56 -10.86 -14.97 13.86
CA TYR A 56 -12.16 -14.82 13.22
C TYR A 56 -13.30 -15.23 14.16
N LYS A 57 -13.22 -16.41 14.78
CA LYS A 57 -14.24 -16.87 15.75
C LYS A 57 -14.41 -15.90 16.90
N LYS A 58 -13.31 -15.39 17.47
CA LYS A 58 -13.34 -14.40 18.55
C LYS A 58 -14.11 -13.15 18.11
N LEU A 59 -13.77 -12.57 16.96
CA LEU A 59 -14.44 -11.37 16.44
C LEU A 59 -15.95 -11.59 16.22
N GLN A 60 -16.33 -12.73 15.64
CA GLN A 60 -17.75 -13.05 15.39
C GLN A 60 -18.53 -13.30 16.68
N ALA A 61 -17.90 -13.86 17.72
CA ALA A 61 -18.54 -14.13 19.00
C ALA A 61 -18.84 -12.88 19.85
N HIS A 62 -18.20 -11.74 19.56
CA HIS A 62 -18.37 -10.51 20.34
C HIS A 62 -19.39 -9.56 19.69
N PRO A 63 -20.65 -9.48 20.16
CA PRO A 63 -21.69 -8.66 19.54
C PRO A 63 -21.37 -7.15 19.56
N GLU A 64 -20.74 -6.67 20.64
CA GLU A 64 -20.39 -5.25 20.83
C GLU A 64 -19.25 -4.76 19.93
N CYS A 65 -18.48 -5.67 19.32
CA CYS A 65 -17.43 -5.26 18.38
C CYS A 65 -18.09 -4.73 17.10
N LYS A 66 -17.81 -3.47 16.77
CA LYS A 66 -18.33 -2.75 15.59
C LYS A 66 -17.23 -2.37 14.59
N SER A 67 -16.06 -2.99 14.72
CA SER A 67 -14.91 -2.70 13.87
C SER A 67 -15.19 -3.03 12.39
N LEU A 68 -14.61 -2.24 11.48
CA LEU A 68 -14.64 -2.57 10.05
C LEU A 68 -13.96 -3.91 9.76
N LEU A 69 -12.95 -4.29 10.56
CA LEU A 69 -12.34 -5.61 10.53
C LEU A 69 -13.39 -6.71 10.70
N LYS A 70 -14.19 -6.69 11.78
CA LYS A 70 -15.20 -7.73 12.02
C LYS A 70 -16.22 -7.81 10.88
N LYS A 71 -16.62 -6.64 10.36
CA LYS A 71 -17.61 -6.54 9.28
C LYS A 71 -17.12 -7.16 7.96
N HIS A 72 -15.85 -6.93 7.60
CA HIS A 72 -15.29 -7.32 6.30
C HIS A 72 -14.44 -8.59 6.32
N LEU A 73 -13.99 -9.04 7.50
CA LEU A 73 -13.34 -10.34 7.68
C LEU A 73 -14.39 -11.45 7.69
N THR A 74 -14.97 -11.73 6.52
CA THR A 74 -15.90 -12.84 6.33
C THR A 74 -15.15 -14.17 6.25
N LYS A 75 -15.87 -15.29 6.43
CA LYS A 75 -15.28 -16.62 6.26
C LYS A 75 -14.62 -16.80 4.88
N ASP A 76 -15.25 -16.30 3.82
CA ASP A 76 -14.70 -16.38 2.46
C ASP A 76 -13.39 -15.59 2.31
N VAL A 77 -13.29 -14.44 2.99
CA VAL A 77 -12.05 -13.64 3.01
C VAL A 77 -10.95 -14.37 3.79
N VAL A 78 -11.29 -14.98 4.93
CA VAL A 78 -10.34 -15.80 5.70
C VAL A 78 -9.81 -16.95 4.87
N GLU A 79 -10.68 -17.75 4.23
CA GLU A 79 -10.26 -18.88 3.40
C GLU A 79 -9.35 -18.47 2.23
N LYS A 80 -9.64 -17.32 1.58
CA LYS A 80 -8.81 -16.80 0.48
C LYS A 80 -7.43 -16.33 0.92
N LEU A 81 -7.32 -15.84 2.16
CA LEU A 81 -6.15 -15.08 2.60
C LEU A 81 -5.31 -15.80 3.68
N LYS A 82 -5.84 -16.83 4.36
CA LYS A 82 -5.17 -17.45 5.51
C LYS A 82 -3.84 -18.13 5.20
N ASP A 83 -3.67 -18.62 3.97
CA ASP A 83 -2.41 -19.20 3.50
C ASP A 83 -1.55 -18.20 2.71
N ARG A 84 -1.96 -16.93 2.61
CA ARG A 84 -1.21 -15.91 1.88
C ARG A 84 -0.21 -15.21 2.80
N LYS A 85 0.98 -14.92 2.27
CA LYS A 85 1.99 -14.07 2.91
C LYS A 85 2.66 -13.13 1.91
N THR A 86 3.15 -12.00 2.39
CA THR A 86 3.91 -11.06 1.56
C THR A 86 5.33 -11.59 1.27
N PRO A 87 6.07 -11.00 0.31
CA PRO A 87 7.48 -11.33 0.12
C PRO A 87 8.36 -11.11 1.36
N MET A 88 7.96 -10.21 2.26
CA MET A 88 8.63 -9.97 3.54
C MET A 88 8.15 -10.92 4.66
N GLY A 89 7.21 -11.82 4.36
CA GLY A 89 6.71 -12.83 5.30
C GLY A 89 5.55 -12.38 6.18
N ALA A 90 4.96 -11.20 5.94
CA ALA A 90 3.79 -10.75 6.69
C ALA A 90 2.56 -11.59 6.35
N THR A 91 1.78 -11.94 7.37
CA THR A 91 0.60 -12.82 7.25
C THR A 91 -0.69 -12.05 7.53
N LEU A 92 -1.84 -12.65 7.20
CA LEU A 92 -3.13 -12.09 7.58
C LEU A 92 -3.26 -11.91 9.10
N TYR A 93 -2.64 -12.79 9.91
CA TYR A 93 -2.68 -12.64 11.35
C TYR A 93 -2.00 -11.36 11.81
N ASP A 94 -0.87 -10.97 11.19
CA ASP A 94 -0.18 -9.72 11.50
C ASP A 94 -1.07 -8.50 11.17
N VAL A 95 -1.83 -8.58 10.08
CA VAL A 95 -2.76 -7.52 9.64
C VAL A 95 -3.90 -7.30 10.63
N ILE A 96 -4.52 -8.38 11.12
CA ILE A 96 -5.75 -8.31 11.93
C ILE A 96 -5.48 -8.28 13.44
N ARG A 97 -4.25 -8.55 13.89
CA ARG A 97 -3.92 -8.77 15.31
C ARG A 97 -4.44 -7.66 16.20
N SER A 98 -4.23 -6.40 15.82
CA SER A 98 -4.64 -5.26 16.65
C SER A 98 -6.15 -5.24 16.92
N GLY A 99 -7.00 -5.46 15.90
CA GLY A 99 -8.45 -5.48 16.08
C GLY A 99 -8.97 -6.70 16.83
N VAL A 100 -8.21 -7.80 16.84
CA VAL A 100 -8.54 -9.02 17.62
C VAL A 100 -8.24 -8.83 19.10
N TYR A 101 -7.20 -8.06 19.44
CA TYR A 101 -6.87 -7.73 20.84
C TYR A 101 -7.68 -6.55 21.38
N ASN A 102 -7.95 -5.54 20.55
CA ASN A 102 -8.69 -4.33 20.90
C ASN A 102 -10.04 -4.33 20.19
N LEU A 103 -11.05 -4.94 20.83
CA LEU A 103 -12.38 -5.15 20.25
C LEU A 103 -13.21 -3.86 20.11
N ASP A 104 -12.77 -2.79 20.76
CA ASP A 104 -13.28 -1.42 20.71
C ASP A 104 -12.73 -0.61 19.53
N ALA A 105 -11.80 -1.17 18.74
CA ALA A 105 -11.25 -0.49 17.58
C ALA A 105 -12.32 -0.16 16.52
N GLY A 106 -12.27 1.06 15.96
CA GLY A 106 -13.16 1.45 14.85
C GLY A 106 -12.84 0.71 13.54
N VAL A 107 -11.56 0.50 13.22
CA VAL A 107 -11.12 -0.18 11.99
C VAL A 107 -10.50 -1.55 12.29
N GLY A 108 -9.35 -1.59 12.96
CA GLY A 108 -8.76 -2.83 13.48
C GLY A 108 -7.74 -3.55 12.59
N VAL A 109 -7.39 -3.00 11.41
CA VAL A 109 -6.36 -3.56 10.52
C VAL A 109 -5.16 -2.63 10.35
N TYR A 110 -3.98 -3.22 10.18
CA TYR A 110 -2.74 -2.51 9.83
C TYR A 110 -2.02 -3.25 8.71
N ALA A 111 -1.33 -2.54 7.82
CA ALA A 111 -0.49 -3.13 6.78
C ALA A 111 0.95 -3.25 7.31
N PRO A 112 1.49 -4.46 7.52
CA PRO A 112 2.88 -4.63 7.96
C PRO A 112 3.91 -4.13 6.96
N ASP A 113 3.59 -4.19 5.66
CA ASP A 113 4.43 -3.72 4.57
C ASP A 113 3.58 -3.17 3.40
N TYR A 114 4.26 -2.61 2.39
CA TYR A 114 3.61 -2.04 1.20
C TYR A 114 2.82 -3.10 0.40
N ASP A 115 3.34 -4.32 0.30
CA ASP A 115 2.73 -5.38 -0.49
C ASP A 115 1.45 -5.93 0.15
N SER A 116 1.29 -5.76 1.47
CA SER A 116 0.12 -6.18 2.25
C SER A 116 -1.19 -5.63 1.69
N TYR A 117 -1.20 -4.38 1.19
CA TYR A 117 -2.39 -3.80 0.57
C TYR A 117 -2.85 -4.56 -0.68
N LYS A 118 -1.91 -5.18 -1.41
CA LYS A 118 -2.24 -5.97 -2.61
C LYS A 118 -2.51 -7.43 -2.26
N VAL A 119 -1.68 -8.04 -1.42
CA VAL A 119 -1.81 -9.45 -1.03
C VAL A 119 -3.11 -9.69 -0.26
N PHE A 120 -3.48 -8.76 0.62
CA PHE A 120 -4.69 -8.84 1.43
C PHE A 120 -5.78 -7.87 0.95
N ALA A 121 -5.78 -7.50 -0.35
CA ALA A 121 -6.73 -6.57 -0.96
C ALA A 121 -8.20 -6.96 -0.71
N ALA A 122 -8.51 -8.27 -0.70
CA ALA A 122 -9.86 -8.76 -0.42
C ALA A 122 -10.40 -8.35 0.96
N LEU A 123 -9.52 -7.98 1.91
CA LEU A 123 -9.88 -7.38 3.19
C LEU A 123 -9.71 -5.85 3.17
N PHE A 124 -8.61 -5.33 2.63
CA PHE A 124 -8.31 -3.89 2.65
C PHE A 124 -9.25 -3.06 1.77
N ASP A 125 -9.54 -3.49 0.55
CA ASP A 125 -10.35 -2.73 -0.41
C ASP A 125 -11.74 -2.38 0.15
N PRO A 126 -12.54 -3.32 0.68
CA PRO A 126 -13.85 -2.96 1.23
C PRO A 126 -13.76 -2.09 2.49
N ILE A 127 -12.70 -2.24 3.30
CA ILE A 127 -12.46 -1.37 4.47
C ILE A 127 -12.13 0.05 4.03
N ILE A 128 -11.23 0.22 3.06
CA ILE A 128 -10.83 1.53 2.51
C ILE A 128 -12.04 2.20 1.86
N GLN A 129 -12.82 1.45 1.09
CA GLN A 129 -14.02 1.98 0.45
C GLN A 129 -15.06 2.45 1.46
N GLU A 130 -15.30 1.70 2.53
CA GLU A 130 -16.26 2.11 3.56
C GLU A 130 -15.75 3.31 4.38
N TYR A 131 -14.46 3.34 4.73
CA TYR A 131 -13.91 4.39 5.59
C TYR A 131 -13.67 5.71 4.84
N HIS A 132 -13.24 5.65 3.57
CA HIS A 132 -12.86 6.82 2.78
C HIS A 132 -13.81 7.14 1.61
N GLY A 133 -14.78 6.27 1.30
CA GLY A 133 -15.55 6.39 0.07
C GLY A 133 -14.71 6.15 -1.19
N PHE A 134 -13.58 5.42 -1.05
CA PHE A 134 -12.57 5.26 -2.10
C PHE A 134 -12.52 3.81 -2.61
N GLY A 135 -12.96 3.59 -3.84
CA GLY A 135 -13.07 2.27 -4.45
C GLY A 135 -11.73 1.68 -4.90
N PRO A 136 -11.66 0.36 -5.14
CA PRO A 136 -10.42 -0.34 -5.52
C PRO A 136 -9.85 0.07 -6.88
N LYS A 137 -10.65 0.75 -7.71
CA LYS A 137 -10.22 1.27 -9.03
C LYS A 137 -9.90 2.75 -9.01
N ASP A 138 -10.21 3.43 -7.91
CA ASP A 138 -9.96 4.84 -7.77
C ASP A 138 -8.45 5.07 -7.60
N LYS A 139 -8.00 6.25 -8.00
CA LYS A 139 -6.60 6.65 -7.89
C LYS A 139 -6.53 7.93 -7.10
N GLN A 140 -5.64 7.96 -6.12
CA GLN A 140 -5.39 9.17 -5.36
C GLN A 140 -4.94 10.26 -6.34
N PRO A 141 -5.50 11.48 -6.25
CA PRO A 141 -5.07 12.58 -7.10
C PRO A 141 -3.57 12.86 -6.91
N PRO A 142 -2.94 13.55 -7.87
CA PRO A 142 -1.57 14.03 -7.69
C PRO A 142 -1.43 14.83 -6.39
N VAL A 143 -0.25 14.73 -5.78
CA VAL A 143 0.05 15.49 -4.56
C VAL A 143 -0.06 16.99 -4.86
N ASP A 144 -0.92 17.68 -4.12
CA ASP A 144 -1.06 19.13 -4.12
C ASP A 144 -0.93 19.60 -2.66
N LEU A 145 0.16 20.32 -2.35
CA LEU A 145 0.40 20.88 -1.02
C LEU A 145 -0.27 22.26 -0.83
N GLY A 146 -0.98 22.77 -1.84
CA GLY A 146 -1.73 24.02 -1.76
C GLY A 146 -0.86 25.27 -1.81
N GLU A 147 0.31 25.22 -2.45
CA GLU A 147 1.22 26.36 -2.51
C GLU A 147 0.53 27.60 -3.12
N GLY A 148 0.56 28.72 -2.38
CA GLY A 148 -0.08 29.98 -2.78
C GLY A 148 -1.60 30.03 -2.58
N LYS A 149 -2.26 28.94 -2.17
CA LYS A 149 -3.73 28.87 -1.98
C LYS A 149 -4.20 29.25 -0.58
N THR A 150 -3.30 29.61 0.33
CA THR A 150 -3.66 29.94 1.72
C THR A 150 -4.66 31.09 1.83
N LYS A 151 -4.68 32.01 0.84
CA LYS A 151 -5.65 33.12 0.77
C LYS A 151 -7.10 32.66 0.53
N GLU A 152 -7.31 31.44 0.03
CA GLU A 152 -8.64 30.87 -0.22
C GLU A 152 -9.33 30.41 1.09
N PHE A 153 -8.57 30.31 2.19
CA PHE A 153 -9.05 29.85 3.49
C PHE A 153 -9.02 31.01 4.50
N PRO A 154 -10.08 31.85 4.54
CA PRO A 154 -10.14 32.96 5.49
C PRO A 154 -10.24 32.46 6.94
N PRO A 155 -9.89 33.30 7.94
CA PRO A 155 -10.00 32.93 9.35
C PRO A 155 -11.44 32.57 9.73
N LEU A 156 -11.64 31.37 10.25
CA LEU A 156 -12.97 30.88 10.64
C LEU A 156 -13.49 31.50 11.94
N ASP A 157 -12.58 31.98 12.79
CA ASP A 157 -12.91 32.64 14.06
C ASP A 157 -11.99 33.86 14.29
N PRO A 158 -12.24 34.98 13.60
CA PRO A 158 -11.39 36.18 13.70
C PRO A 158 -11.36 36.78 15.11
N GLU A 159 -12.41 36.55 15.90
CA GLU A 159 -12.57 37.10 17.25
C GLU A 159 -11.99 36.18 18.33
N GLY A 160 -11.57 34.97 17.98
CA GLY A 160 -10.97 34.00 18.91
C GLY A 160 -11.92 33.54 20.01
N LYS A 161 -13.23 33.51 19.75
CA LYS A 161 -14.25 33.15 20.76
C LYS A 161 -14.43 31.64 20.91
N TYR A 162 -14.12 30.87 19.88
CA TYR A 162 -14.44 29.45 19.77
C TYR A 162 -13.21 28.59 19.54
N ILE A 163 -12.30 29.02 18.66
CA ILE A 163 -11.14 28.24 18.25
C ILE A 163 -10.00 28.50 19.22
N ILE A 164 -9.69 27.49 20.05
CA ILE A 164 -8.55 27.54 20.98
C ILE A 164 -7.22 27.37 20.22
N SER A 165 -7.18 26.44 19.26
CA SER A 165 -6.00 26.17 18.41
C SER A 165 -6.38 25.41 17.13
N THR A 166 -5.48 25.40 16.14
CA THR A 166 -5.62 24.67 14.87
C THR A 166 -4.38 23.82 14.63
N ARG A 167 -4.54 22.57 14.15
CA ARG A 167 -3.47 21.61 13.85
C ARG A 167 -3.71 20.94 12.50
#